data_AF-A0AAN4ZF35-F1
#
_entry.id   AF-A0AAN4ZF35-F1
#
_cell.length_a   1.000
_cell.length_b   1.000
_cell.length_c   1.000
_cell.angle_alpha   90.00
_cell.angle_beta   90.00
_cell.angle_gamma   90.00
#
_symmetry.space_group_name_H-M   'P 1'
#
loop_
_entity.id
_entity.type
_entity.pdbx_description
1 polymer ?
#
loop_
_entity_poly.entity_id
_entity_poly.type
_entity_poly.pdbx_seq_one_letter_code
_entity_poly.pdbx_strand_id
1 'polypeptide(L)' 'LEAFFIMAHVISNAHAATSVSFYGITDELKPEDEKYSHALNTAAAAFMEAEELFDDRDFVVRRGWEKEAETSEGDV' A
#
# COMPACT_ATOMS: atom_id res chain seq x y z
N LEU A 1 -21.39 23.38 -10.27
CA LEU A 1 -21.06 21.95 -10.40
C LEU A 1 -20.17 21.81 -11.64
N GLU A 2 -19.28 20.82 -11.73
CA GLU A 2 -18.22 20.62 -12.77
C GLU A 2 -16.78 20.79 -12.23
N ALA A 3 -16.51 20.42 -10.97
CA ALA A 3 -15.13 20.36 -10.46
C ALA A 3 -14.87 19.12 -9.59
N PHE A 4 -15.57 18.01 -9.88
CA PHE A 4 -15.42 16.75 -9.14
C PHE A 4 -14.88 15.59 -9.98
N PHE A 5 -14.54 15.81 -11.25
CA PHE A 5 -14.20 14.73 -12.18
C PHE A 5 -12.72 14.63 -12.59
N ILE A 6 -11.84 15.52 -12.08
CA ILE A 6 -10.41 15.51 -12.43
C ILE A 6 -9.55 15.01 -11.26
N MET A 7 -10.01 13.95 -10.58
CA MET A 7 -9.26 13.25 -9.53
C MET A 7 -9.28 11.73 -9.79
N ALA A 8 -9.23 11.32 -11.06
CA ALA A 8 -9.27 9.91 -11.42
C ALA A 8 -8.46 9.51 -12.66
N HIS A 9 -7.54 10.35 -13.15
CA HIS A 9 -6.82 10.04 -14.39
C HIS A 9 -5.31 10.30 -14.39
N VAL A 10 -4.67 10.34 -13.22
CA VAL A 10 -3.25 9.95 -13.16
C VAL A 10 -3.18 8.42 -13.14
N ILE A 11 -3.76 7.78 -14.15
CA ILE A 11 -3.34 6.42 -14.53
C ILE A 11 -2.16 6.68 -15.45
N SER A 12 -0.97 6.76 -14.87
CA SER A 12 0.25 6.73 -15.64
C SER A 12 0.21 5.47 -16.50
N ASN A 13 0.02 5.63 -17.81
CA ASN A 13 0.15 4.60 -18.85
C ASN A 13 1.63 4.16 -19.00
N ALA A 14 2.33 3.91 -17.89
CA ALA A 14 3.43 2.96 -17.89
C ALA A 14 2.76 1.59 -17.84
N HIS A 15 3.10 0.68 -18.76
CA HIS A 15 2.66 -0.71 -18.65
C HIS A 15 2.99 -1.20 -17.24
N ALA A 16 1.96 -1.44 -16.42
CA ALA A 16 2.14 -1.90 -15.06
C ALA A 16 2.89 -3.24 -15.12
N ALA A 17 3.94 -3.39 -14.30
CA ALA A 17 4.77 -4.58 -14.33
C ALA A 17 3.93 -5.83 -14.02
N THR A 18 4.20 -6.93 -14.71
CA THR A 18 3.54 -8.22 -14.46
C THR A 18 4.32 -9.07 -13.47
N SER A 19 5.49 -8.59 -13.01
CA SER A 19 6.27 -9.21 -11.96
C SER A 19 6.80 -8.18 -10.97
N VAL A 20 6.88 -8.59 -9.70
CA VAL A 20 7.44 -7.80 -8.59
C VAL A 20 8.31 -8.71 -7.73
N SER A 21 9.42 -8.17 -7.22
CA SER A 21 10.38 -8.96 -6.44
C SER A 21 10.76 -8.26 -5.14
N PHE A 22 10.62 -8.96 -4.02
CA PHE A 22 10.99 -8.49 -2.68
C PHE A 22 11.86 -9.55 -2.00
N TYR A 23 13.01 -9.14 -1.46
CA TYR A 23 13.93 -10.01 -0.70
C TYR A 23 14.26 -11.36 -1.37
N GLY A 24 14.34 -11.39 -2.70
CA GLY A 24 14.63 -12.60 -3.47
C GLY A 24 13.41 -13.49 -3.76
N ILE A 25 12.23 -13.13 -3.29
CA ILE A 25 10.95 -13.74 -3.68
C ILE A 25 10.38 -12.93 -4.83
N THR A 26 9.98 -13.59 -5.92
CA THR A 26 9.35 -12.95 -7.08
C THR A 26 7.93 -13.47 -7.23
N ASP A 27 6.98 -12.55 -7.30
CA ASP A 27 5.60 -12.82 -7.70
C ASP A 27 5.43 -12.38 -9.15
N GLU A 28 4.90 -13.27 -9.99
CA GLU A 28 4.77 -13.08 -11.43
C GLU A 28 3.38 -13.54 -11.88
N LEU A 29 2.67 -12.65 -12.57
CA LEU A 29 1.39 -12.95 -13.17
C LEU A 29 1.59 -13.84 -14.38
N LYS A 30 0.69 -14.80 -14.52
CA LYS A 30 0.58 -15.57 -15.76
C LYS A 30 0.06 -14.67 -16.89
N PRO A 31 0.31 -15.01 -18.17
CA PRO A 31 -0.17 -14.23 -19.30
C PRO A 31 -1.69 -13.97 -19.29
N GLU A 32 -2.49 -14.93 -18.85
CA GLU A 32 -3.95 -14.79 -18.72
C GLU A 32 -4.39 -13.76 -17.65
N ASP A 33 -3.49 -13.40 -16.75
CA ASP A 33 -3.73 -12.55 -15.58
C ASP A 33 -3.09 -11.14 -15.72
N GLU A 34 -2.46 -10.81 -16.85
CA GLU A 34 -1.81 -9.50 -17.08
C GLU A 34 -2.74 -8.30 -16.82
N LYS A 35 -4.05 -8.47 -16.99
CA LYS A 35 -5.08 -7.48 -16.66
C LYS A 35 -5.06 -7.05 -15.17
N TYR A 36 -4.48 -7.85 -14.29
CA TYR A 36 -4.33 -7.58 -12.86
C TYR A 36 -2.98 -6.93 -12.51
N SER A 37 -2.13 -6.62 -13.50
CA SER A 37 -0.84 -5.95 -13.29
C SER A 37 -0.95 -4.70 -12.42
N HIS A 38 -1.97 -3.86 -12.62
CA HIS A 38 -2.20 -2.70 -11.77
C HIS A 38 -2.40 -3.08 -10.29
N ALA A 39 -3.18 -4.14 -10.02
CA ALA A 39 -3.42 -4.60 -8.66
C ALA A 39 -2.13 -5.17 -8.03
N LEU A 40 -1.34 -5.94 -8.79
CA LEU A 40 -0.03 -6.43 -8.35
C LEU A 40 0.88 -5.27 -7.91
N ASN A 41 1.02 -4.25 -8.76
CA ASN A 41 1.88 -3.09 -8.46
C ASN A 41 1.34 -2.26 -7.30
N THR A 42 0.01 -2.15 -7.16
CA THR A 42 -0.60 -1.45 -6.02
C THR A 42 -0.29 -2.17 -4.71
N ALA A 43 -0.42 -3.50 -4.69
CA ALA A 43 -0.08 -4.30 -3.53
C ALA A 43 1.42 -4.22 -3.20
N ALA A 44 2.27 -4.26 -4.22
CA ALA A 44 3.72 -4.10 -4.08
C ALA A 44 4.10 -2.73 -3.49
N ALA A 45 3.47 -1.64 -3.95
CA ALA A 45 3.68 -0.30 -3.41
C ALA A 45 3.25 -0.22 -1.93
N ALA A 46 2.06 -0.71 -1.60
CA ALA A 46 1.58 -0.73 -0.21
C ALA A 46 2.48 -1.57 0.71
N PHE A 47 3.06 -2.67 0.19
CA PHE A 47 4.01 -3.47 0.94
C PHE A 47 5.30 -2.70 1.24
N MET A 48 5.87 -1.99 0.26
CA MET A 48 7.06 -1.15 0.47
C MET A 48 6.81 0.00 1.45
N GLU A 49 5.66 0.66 1.35
CA GLU A 49 5.28 1.72 2.29
C GLU A 49 5.20 1.20 3.73
N ALA A 50 4.61 0.00 3.91
CA ALA A 50 4.58 -0.63 5.22
C ALA A 50 5.99 -0.99 5.71
N GLU A 51 6.83 -1.55 4.84
CA GLU A 51 8.22 -1.88 5.16
C GLU A 51 9.00 -0.65 5.65
N GLU A 52 8.91 0.47 4.92
CA GLU A 52 9.54 1.74 5.29
C GLU A 52 9.05 2.23 6.66
N LEU A 53 7.74 2.14 6.92
CA LEU A 53 7.16 2.51 8.22
C LEU A 53 7.69 1.62 9.36
N PHE A 54 7.81 0.32 9.14
CA PHE A 54 8.28 -0.61 10.17
C PHE A 54 9.79 -0.51 10.43
N ASP A 55 10.57 -0.10 9.44
CA ASP A 55 12.01 0.18 9.60
C ASP A 55 12.26 1.56 10.24
N ASP A 56 11.25 2.44 10.28
CA ASP A 56 11.36 3.75 10.93
C ASP A 56 11.62 3.59 12.44
N ARG A 57 12.70 4.23 12.90
CA ARG A 57 13.12 4.24 14.30
C ARG A 57 12.02 4.75 15.24
N ASP A 58 11.23 5.73 14.81
CA ASP A 58 10.14 6.31 15.60
C ASP A 58 8.98 5.33 15.77
N PHE A 59 8.73 4.47 14.77
CA PHE A 59 7.82 3.32 14.91
C PHE A 59 8.37 2.32 15.93
N VAL A 60 9.65 1.94 15.80
CA VAL A 60 10.32 0.98 16.69
C VAL A 60 10.30 1.45 18.15
N VAL A 61 10.57 2.73 18.42
CA VAL A 61 10.57 3.29 19.77
C VAL A 61 9.19 3.80 20.21
N ARG A 62 8.15 3.64 19.38
CA ARG A 62 6.78 4.12 19.60
C ARG A 62 6.72 5.59 19.99
N ARG A 63 7.58 6.40 19.39
CA ARG A 63 7.67 7.83 19.71
C ARG A 63 6.40 8.52 19.22
N GLY A 64 5.75 9.28 20.10
CA GLY A 64 4.51 9.99 19.78
C GLY A 64 3.25 9.12 19.77
N TRP A 65 3.35 7.83 20.13
CA TRP A 65 2.18 6.99 20.32
C TRP A 65 1.51 7.35 21.64
N GLU A 66 0.31 7.91 21.57
CA GLU A 66 -0.52 8.08 22.75
C GLU A 66 -1.22 6.75 23.06
N LYS A 67 -1.15 6.30 24.32
CA LYS A 67 -1.99 5.19 24.76
C LYS A 67 -3.42 5.73 24.71
N GLU A 68 -4.24 5.20 23.81
CA GLU A 68 -5.69 5.37 23.86
C GLU A 68 -6.11 5.19 25.33
N ALA A 69 -6.68 6.24 25.92
CA ALA A 69 -7.17 6.15 27.29
C ALA A 69 -8.18 5.00 27.31
N GLU A 70 -8.04 4.05 28.23
CA GLU A 70 -9.06 3.04 28.48
C GLU A 70 -10.35 3.79 28.84
N THR A 71 -11.22 3.99 27.85
CA THR A 71 -12.57 4.46 28.10
C THR A 71 -13.26 3.34 28.88
N SER A 72 -13.83 3.66 30.04
CA SER A 72 -14.66 2.70 30.79
C SER A 72 -15.92 2.27 30.02
N GLU A 73 -16.14 2.83 28.83
CA GLU A 73 -17.08 2.37 27.83
C GLU A 73 -16.40 1.22 27.06
N GLY A 74 -16.44 0.02 27.65
CA GLY A 74 -16.07 -1.19 26.92
C GLY A 74 -16.90 -1.31 25.65
N ASP A 75 -16.25 -1.70 24.56
CA ASP A 75 -16.91 -2.09 23.31
C ASP A 75 -18.04 -3.10 23.59
N VAL A 76 -19.26 -2.77 23.16
CA VAL A 76 -20.35 -3.72 22.87
C VAL A 76 -20.54 -3.84 21.37
#